data_AF-A0A8T4K545-F1
#
_entry.id   AF-A0A8T4K545-F1
#
_cell.length_a   1.000
_cell.length_b   1.000
_cell.length_c   1.000
_cell.angle_alpha   90.00
_cell.angle_beta   90.00
_cell.angle_gamma   90.00
#
_symmetry.space_group_name_H-M   'P 1'
#
loop_
_entity.id
_entity.type
_entity.pdbx_description
1 polymer ?
#
loop_
_entity_poly.entity_id
_entity_poly.type
_entity_poly.pdbx_seq_one_letter_code
_entity_poly.pdbx_strand_id
1 'polypeptide(L)'
;MEKSMKQAGIVFGAAAVLCVLALFLFLSRERKNADSLPPLAEVMENGSGYADEMLSGYKRKQLLAAWGEPEASKEGTEDVWPVDGWRRLKVGYNEKDEADTAVIEVRFDKEWIPKERLSEDTLQWLSAYNGLSEEEQKFLSYIPADIREFLGINGGDTAAMETNAAEEGTPEDSEETTGGRAIPRIEEERVSFEGLPENLDFEAVTKDMGILPEGEPEVYGGSPGTAYTVVSGDFTFFYFQLEGEASFQNMNYAITGENVVLSCGIHVGMPVSEAEKILPGLFLSSTEEPSGWNPASYPDGWCEQFAEIWIAEVLYGGELPKYVGFMADEQGIIRAITFEFPTAG
;
A
#
# COMPACT_ATOMS: atom_id res chain seq x y z
N MET A 1 -23.69 9.36 72.75
CA MET A 1 -22.91 8.11 72.57
C MET A 1 -23.35 7.33 71.33
N GLU A 2 -24.66 7.17 71.09
CA GLU A 2 -25.19 6.36 69.97
C GLU A 2 -24.81 6.83 68.55
N LYS A 3 -24.74 8.15 68.30
CA LYS A 3 -24.30 8.71 67.00
C LYS A 3 -22.81 8.44 66.70
N SER A 4 -21.97 8.45 67.74
CA SER A 4 -20.53 8.22 67.60
C SER A 4 -20.21 6.75 67.29
N MET A 5 -20.97 5.80 67.85
CA MET A 5 -20.84 4.38 67.52
C MET A 5 -21.29 4.05 66.09
N LYS A 6 -22.34 4.72 65.58
CA LYS A 6 -22.78 4.54 64.18
C LYS A 6 -21.75 5.08 63.18
N GLN A 7 -21.14 6.24 63.45
CA GLN A 7 -20.06 6.77 62.61
C GLN A 7 -18.79 5.89 62.68
N ALA A 8 -18.41 5.40 63.85
CA ALA A 8 -17.27 4.48 63.99
C ALA A 8 -17.50 3.16 63.25
N GLY A 9 -18.71 2.60 63.27
CA GLY A 9 -19.06 1.39 62.52
C GLY A 9 -19.00 1.58 61.00
N ILE A 10 -19.43 2.74 60.49
CA ILE A 10 -19.36 3.06 59.05
C ILE A 10 -17.91 3.23 58.59
N VAL A 11 -17.08 3.93 59.39
CA VAL A 11 -15.65 4.12 59.08
C VAL A 11 -14.89 2.79 59.11
N PHE A 12 -15.18 1.92 60.09
CA PHE A 12 -14.56 0.60 60.17
C PHE A 12 -15.00 -0.32 59.02
N GLY A 13 -16.28 -0.25 58.63
CA GLY A 13 -16.80 -0.96 57.46
C GLY A 13 -16.13 -0.50 56.16
N ALA A 14 -15.99 0.81 55.95
CA ALA A 14 -15.31 1.37 54.78
C ALA A 14 -13.81 0.99 54.74
N ALA A 15 -13.12 1.03 55.88
CA ALA A 15 -11.72 0.62 55.98
C ALA A 15 -11.54 -0.90 55.73
N ALA A 16 -12.46 -1.74 56.22
CA ALA A 16 -12.43 -3.17 55.96
C ALA A 16 -12.66 -3.48 54.47
N VAL A 17 -13.61 -2.79 53.82
CA VAL A 17 -13.86 -2.92 52.38
C VAL A 17 -12.62 -2.48 51.58
N LEU A 18 -11.98 -1.37 51.95
CA LEU A 18 -10.74 -0.91 51.32
C LEU A 18 -9.57 -1.89 51.54
N CYS A 19 -9.44 -2.49 52.72
CA CYS A 19 -8.42 -3.51 52.99
C CYS A 19 -8.67 -4.79 52.19
N VAL A 20 -9.93 -5.22 52.05
CA VAL A 20 -10.28 -6.39 51.23
C VAL A 20 -10.05 -6.10 49.75
N LEU A 21 -10.36 -4.89 49.27
CA LEU A 21 -10.03 -4.44 47.91
C LEU A 21 -8.52 -4.37 47.69
N ALA A 22 -7.76 -3.83 48.64
CA ALA A 22 -6.30 -3.76 48.57
C ALA A 22 -5.67 -5.16 48.59
N LEU A 23 -6.18 -6.08 49.42
CA LEU A 23 -5.77 -7.49 49.44
C LEU A 23 -6.18 -8.22 48.17
N PHE A 24 -7.36 -7.95 47.62
CA PHE A 24 -7.79 -8.51 46.34
C PHE A 24 -6.85 -8.02 45.23
N LEU A 25 -6.58 -6.73 45.14
CA LEU A 25 -5.63 -6.17 44.17
C LEU A 25 -4.20 -6.70 44.38
N PHE A 26 -3.76 -6.86 45.63
CA PHE A 26 -2.45 -7.43 45.97
C PHE A 26 -2.34 -8.92 45.61
N LEU A 27 -3.35 -9.72 45.92
CA LEU A 27 -3.41 -11.14 45.58
C LEU A 27 -3.62 -11.38 44.08
N SER A 28 -4.36 -10.51 43.39
CA SER A 28 -4.47 -10.50 41.93
C SER A 28 -3.13 -10.17 41.29
N ARG A 29 -2.34 -9.27 41.90
CA ARG A 29 -0.99 -8.93 41.47
C ARG A 29 0.02 -10.06 41.71
N GLU A 30 -0.13 -10.84 42.78
CA GLU A 30 0.67 -12.05 43.04
C GLU A 30 0.23 -13.29 42.25
N ARG A 31 -0.97 -13.28 41.63
CA ARG A 31 -1.50 -14.38 40.81
C ARG A 31 -1.07 -14.34 39.33
N LYS A 32 0.04 -13.68 39.02
CA LYS A 32 0.69 -13.82 37.71
C LYS A 32 1.39 -15.17 37.67
N ASN A 33 0.64 -16.25 37.43
CA ASN A 33 1.19 -17.58 37.16
C ASN A 33 1.33 -17.75 35.63
N ALA A 34 2.23 -18.63 35.17
CA ALA A 34 2.36 -18.88 33.73
C ALA A 34 1.01 -19.32 33.09
N ASP A 35 0.19 -20.06 33.84
CA ASP A 35 -1.13 -20.56 33.39
C ASP A 35 -2.20 -19.46 33.22
N SER A 36 -1.96 -18.23 33.71
CA SER A 36 -2.88 -17.10 33.52
C SER A 36 -2.53 -16.24 32.32
N LEU A 37 -1.47 -16.59 31.58
CA LEU A 37 -1.13 -15.91 30.34
C LEU A 37 -2.03 -16.38 29.21
N PRO A 38 -2.65 -15.46 28.46
CA PRO A 38 -3.41 -15.82 27.27
C PRO A 38 -2.46 -16.41 26.20
N PRO A 39 -3.00 -17.20 25.25
CA PRO A 39 -2.24 -17.61 24.08
C PRO A 39 -1.74 -16.38 23.30
N LEU A 40 -0.57 -16.50 22.66
CA LEU A 40 0.00 -15.41 21.83
C LEU A 40 -0.99 -14.85 20.79
N ALA A 41 -1.81 -15.71 20.19
CA ALA A 41 -2.83 -15.29 19.22
C ALA A 41 -3.85 -14.29 19.79
N GLU A 42 -4.30 -14.51 21.04
CA GLU A 42 -5.24 -13.60 21.72
C GLU A 42 -4.58 -12.26 22.05
N VAL A 43 -3.29 -12.27 22.40
CA VAL A 43 -2.51 -11.03 22.60
C VAL A 43 -2.44 -10.23 21.29
N MET A 44 -2.31 -10.89 20.13
CA MET A 44 -2.22 -10.22 18.84
C MET A 44 -3.51 -9.55 18.38
N GLU A 45 -4.66 -10.19 18.63
CA GLU A 45 -5.98 -9.66 18.25
C GLU A 45 -6.29 -8.35 18.98
N ASN A 46 -5.90 -8.23 20.24
CA ASN A 46 -6.23 -7.08 21.09
C ASN A 46 -5.24 -5.90 20.98
N GLY A 47 -4.11 -6.05 20.27
CA GLY A 47 -3.15 -4.97 20.00
C GLY A 47 -2.11 -4.71 21.11
N SER A 48 -1.11 -3.86 20.85
CA SER A 48 0.03 -3.72 21.80
C SER A 48 -0.32 -2.98 23.07
N GLY A 49 -1.32 -2.08 23.06
CA GLY A 49 -1.79 -1.45 24.30
C GLY A 49 -2.30 -2.48 25.32
N TYR A 50 -3.02 -3.49 24.84
CA TYR A 50 -3.42 -4.64 25.66
C TYR A 50 -2.22 -5.51 26.05
N ALA A 51 -1.32 -5.81 25.11
CA ALA A 51 -0.13 -6.61 25.37
C ALA A 51 0.75 -5.99 26.47
N ASP A 52 0.98 -4.67 26.41
CA ASP A 52 1.80 -3.92 27.35
C ASP A 52 1.19 -3.95 28.76
N GLU A 53 -0.09 -3.62 28.88
CA GLU A 53 -0.81 -3.66 30.15
C GLU A 53 -0.87 -5.07 30.74
N MET A 54 -1.16 -6.07 29.91
CA MET A 54 -1.33 -7.46 30.34
C MET A 54 0.00 -8.08 30.80
N LEU A 55 1.08 -7.83 30.05
CA LEU A 55 2.37 -8.47 30.29
C LEU A 55 3.22 -7.72 31.31
N SER A 56 2.97 -6.43 31.53
CA SER A 56 3.69 -5.61 32.51
C SER A 56 3.86 -6.35 33.84
N GLY A 57 5.08 -6.54 34.34
CA GLY A 57 5.37 -7.19 35.61
C GLY A 57 5.37 -8.73 35.60
N TYR A 58 5.09 -9.40 34.48
CA TYR A 58 5.37 -10.84 34.35
C TYR A 58 6.88 -11.08 34.25
N LYS A 59 7.38 -12.14 34.88
CA LYS A 59 8.78 -12.53 34.79
C LYS A 59 9.06 -13.22 33.46
N ARG A 60 10.25 -12.99 32.89
CA ARG A 60 10.71 -13.69 31.68
C ARG A 60 10.52 -15.20 31.71
N LYS A 61 10.86 -15.85 32.84
CA LYS A 61 10.66 -17.30 33.04
C LYS A 61 9.21 -17.75 32.92
N GLN A 62 8.24 -16.88 33.22
CA GLN A 62 6.81 -17.20 33.13
C GLN A 62 6.35 -17.12 31.68
N LEU A 63 6.84 -16.15 30.92
CA LEU A 63 6.60 -16.03 29.48
C LEU A 63 7.19 -17.24 28.74
N LEU A 64 8.43 -17.63 29.06
CA LEU A 64 9.08 -18.83 28.50
C LEU A 64 8.30 -20.12 28.83
N ALA A 65 7.73 -20.22 30.04
CA ALA A 65 6.93 -21.38 30.41
C ALA A 65 5.59 -21.45 29.66
N ALA A 66 4.98 -20.30 29.36
CA ALA A 66 3.69 -20.24 28.68
C ALA A 66 3.81 -20.36 27.15
N TRP A 67 4.85 -19.77 26.55
CA TRP A 67 4.96 -19.62 25.10
C TRP A 67 6.18 -20.34 24.48
N GLY A 68 7.04 -20.94 25.31
CA GLY A 68 8.25 -21.61 24.85
C GLY A 68 9.40 -20.63 24.57
N GLU A 69 10.45 -21.16 23.94
CA GLU A 69 11.66 -20.38 23.62
C GLU A 69 11.37 -19.34 22.51
N PRO A 70 11.84 -18.09 22.66
CA PRO A 70 11.70 -17.07 21.62
C PRO A 70 12.62 -17.37 20.43
N GLU A 71 12.27 -16.85 19.25
CA GLU A 71 13.08 -16.99 18.04
C GLU A 71 14.35 -16.15 18.11
N ALA A 72 14.23 -14.92 18.62
CA ALA A 72 15.35 -14.04 18.87
C ALA A 72 15.34 -13.58 20.32
N SER A 73 16.50 -13.62 20.94
CA SER A 73 16.69 -13.10 22.29
C SER A 73 17.94 -12.23 22.32
N LYS A 74 17.77 -11.02 22.85
CA LYS A 74 18.89 -10.17 23.24
C LYS A 74 19.11 -10.37 24.73
N GLU A 75 20.25 -10.93 25.08
CA GLU A 75 20.54 -11.46 26.41
C GLU A 75 20.17 -10.45 27.52
N GLY A 76 19.14 -10.80 28.29
CA GLY A 76 18.71 -10.06 29.49
C GLY A 76 17.91 -8.79 29.23
N THR A 77 17.61 -8.42 27.98
CA THR A 77 16.91 -7.17 27.68
C THR A 77 15.63 -7.36 26.89
N GLU A 78 15.60 -8.27 25.91
CA GLU A 78 14.47 -8.40 25.00
C GLU A 78 14.31 -9.84 24.51
N ASP A 79 13.06 -10.29 24.36
CA ASP A 79 12.70 -11.53 23.69
C ASP A 79 11.68 -11.26 22.58
N VAL A 80 11.74 -12.06 21.52
CA VAL A 80 10.88 -11.95 20.34
C VAL A 80 10.22 -13.29 20.05
N TRP A 81 8.89 -13.33 20.15
CA TRP A 81 8.09 -14.50 19.79
C TRP A 81 7.41 -14.29 18.44
N PRO A 82 7.71 -15.12 17.43
CA PRO A 82 6.95 -15.12 16.18
C PRO A 82 5.57 -15.70 16.44
N VAL A 83 4.56 -15.13 15.79
CA VAL A 83 3.20 -15.68 15.81
C VAL A 83 2.89 -16.33 14.47
N ASP A 84 3.29 -15.68 13.38
CA ASP A 84 3.27 -16.21 12.03
C ASP A 84 4.41 -15.59 11.21
N GLY A 85 4.42 -15.84 9.89
CA GLY A 85 5.50 -15.39 8.99
C GLY A 85 5.66 -13.87 8.86
N TRP A 86 4.72 -13.07 9.40
CA TRP A 86 4.73 -11.62 9.25
C TRP A 86 4.32 -10.83 10.51
N ARG A 87 3.95 -11.49 11.62
CA ARG A 87 3.65 -10.86 12.91
C ARG A 87 4.47 -11.47 14.02
N ARG A 88 4.97 -10.62 14.90
CA ARG A 88 5.70 -11.04 16.10
C ARG A 88 5.41 -10.14 17.29
N LEU A 89 5.60 -10.69 18.47
CA LEU A 89 5.57 -9.97 19.73
C LEU A 89 7.00 -9.75 20.22
N LYS A 90 7.37 -8.48 20.42
CA LYS A 90 8.62 -8.09 21.06
C LYS A 90 8.34 -7.67 22.50
N VAL A 91 9.02 -8.31 23.46
CA VAL A 91 8.89 -7.99 24.89
C VAL A 91 10.23 -7.49 25.43
N GLY A 92 10.23 -6.31 26.02
CA GLY A 92 11.37 -5.74 26.73
C GLY A 92 11.27 -5.98 28.23
N TYR A 93 12.42 -6.22 28.88
CA TYR A 93 12.51 -6.48 30.32
C TYR A 93 13.27 -5.38 31.03
N ASN A 94 12.84 -5.05 32.25
CA ASN A 94 13.57 -4.18 33.15
C ASN A 94 14.66 -4.95 33.93
N GLU A 95 15.41 -4.24 34.77
CA GLU A 95 16.51 -4.79 35.60
C GLU A 95 16.08 -5.93 36.55
N LYS A 96 14.79 -6.09 36.80
CA LYS A 96 14.22 -7.16 37.64
C LYS A 96 13.76 -8.37 36.83
N ASP A 97 14.09 -8.44 35.54
CA ASP A 97 13.65 -9.51 34.63
C ASP A 97 12.11 -9.58 34.53
N GLU A 98 11.45 -8.43 34.70
CA GLU A 98 10.01 -8.24 34.54
C GLU A 98 9.74 -7.54 33.22
N ALA A 99 8.75 -8.02 32.47
CA ALA A 99 8.29 -7.38 31.26
C ALA A 99 7.84 -5.95 31.59
N ASP A 100 8.40 -4.99 30.85
CA ASP A 100 8.18 -3.56 31.04
C ASP A 100 7.61 -2.92 29.78
N THR A 101 7.92 -3.50 28.62
CA THR A 101 7.36 -3.10 27.34
C THR A 101 6.91 -4.32 26.54
N ALA A 102 5.79 -4.20 25.84
CA ALA A 102 5.37 -5.18 24.86
C ALA A 102 4.87 -4.49 23.59
N VAL A 103 5.48 -4.84 22.46
CA VAL A 103 5.19 -4.22 21.15
C VAL A 103 4.92 -5.32 20.14
N ILE A 104 3.80 -5.22 19.45
CA ILE A 104 3.47 -6.05 18.30
C ILE A 104 4.12 -5.40 17.09
N GLU A 105 4.93 -6.19 16.40
CA GLU A 105 5.57 -5.76 15.16
C GLU A 105 5.01 -6.57 14.00
N VAL A 106 4.80 -5.87 12.89
CA VAL A 106 4.38 -6.44 11.61
C VAL A 106 5.50 -6.30 10.60
N ARG A 107 5.62 -7.27 9.70
CA ARG A 107 6.69 -7.34 8.72
C ARG A 107 6.29 -6.65 7.42
N PHE A 108 7.21 -5.83 6.91
CA PHE A 108 7.21 -5.31 5.55
C PHE A 108 8.60 -5.52 4.96
N ASP A 109 8.70 -6.29 3.87
CA ASP A 109 9.97 -6.78 3.32
C ASP A 109 10.88 -7.41 4.42
N LYS A 110 12.01 -6.76 4.73
CA LYS A 110 12.99 -7.19 5.75
C LYS A 110 12.84 -6.45 7.08
N GLU A 111 11.99 -5.44 7.13
CA GLU A 111 11.82 -4.56 8.28
C GLU A 111 10.63 -4.98 9.15
N TRP A 112 10.75 -4.69 10.43
CA TRP A 112 9.72 -4.95 11.44
C TRP A 112 9.23 -3.63 12.01
N ILE A 113 7.95 -3.36 11.83
CA ILE A 113 7.33 -2.08 12.11
C ILE A 113 6.35 -2.23 13.27
N PRO A 114 6.41 -1.40 14.32
CA PRO A 114 5.41 -1.41 15.39
C PRO A 114 4.02 -1.15 14.83
N LYS A 115 3.08 -2.03 15.15
CA LYS A 115 1.68 -1.98 14.70
C LYS A 115 1.03 -0.63 14.99
N GLU A 116 1.38 0.00 16.10
CA GLU A 116 0.79 1.25 16.61
C GLU A 116 1.16 2.46 15.75
N ARG A 117 2.19 2.33 14.91
CA ARG A 117 2.59 3.39 13.97
C ARG A 117 1.82 3.34 12.66
N LEU A 118 0.94 2.35 12.49
CA LEU A 118 0.24 2.08 11.25
C LEU A 118 -1.27 2.24 11.42
N SER A 119 -1.93 2.80 10.42
CA SER A 119 -3.40 2.85 10.34
C SER A 119 -4.01 1.47 10.12
N GLU A 120 -5.31 1.33 10.42
CA GLU A 120 -6.04 0.08 10.18
C GLU A 120 -6.01 -0.33 8.70
N ASP A 121 -6.12 0.63 7.78
CA ASP A 121 -6.02 0.42 6.34
C ASP A 121 -4.63 -0.16 5.95
N THR A 122 -3.55 0.39 6.52
CA THR A 122 -2.19 -0.12 6.33
C THR A 122 -2.03 -1.55 6.87
N LEU A 123 -2.66 -1.87 7.99
CA LEU A 123 -2.62 -3.23 8.57
C LEU A 123 -3.40 -4.24 7.72
N GLN A 124 -4.54 -3.83 7.18
CA GLN A 124 -5.30 -4.65 6.23
C GLN A 124 -4.49 -4.90 4.96
N TRP A 125 -3.84 -3.85 4.45
CA TRP A 125 -2.94 -3.95 3.30
C TRP A 125 -1.77 -4.90 3.57
N LEU A 126 -1.10 -4.80 4.73
CA LEU A 126 0.00 -5.69 5.11
C LEU A 126 -0.44 -7.16 5.24
N SER A 127 -1.66 -7.39 5.69
CA SER A 127 -2.21 -8.75 5.73
C SER A 127 -2.39 -9.33 4.32
N ALA A 128 -2.77 -8.51 3.34
CA ALA A 128 -2.85 -8.92 1.94
C ALA A 128 -1.46 -9.10 1.34
N TYR A 129 -0.57 -8.13 1.52
CA TYR A 129 0.83 -8.15 1.07
C TYR A 129 1.57 -9.43 1.50
N ASN A 130 1.51 -9.76 2.80
CA ASN A 130 2.19 -10.94 3.34
C ASN A 130 1.49 -12.27 2.96
N GLY A 131 0.30 -12.21 2.35
CA GLY A 131 -0.37 -13.36 1.76
C GLY A 131 0.10 -13.69 0.34
N LEU A 132 0.77 -12.76 -0.34
CA LEU A 132 1.32 -12.93 -1.67
C LEU A 132 2.67 -13.67 -1.65
N SER A 133 3.05 -14.27 -2.78
CA SER A 133 4.39 -14.85 -2.96
C SER A 133 5.48 -13.77 -2.99
N GLU A 134 6.74 -14.15 -2.74
CA GLU A 134 7.87 -13.21 -2.79
C GLU A 134 8.07 -12.57 -4.17
N GLU A 135 7.65 -13.23 -5.25
CA GLU A 135 7.66 -12.65 -6.59
C GLU A 135 6.56 -11.59 -6.72
N GLU A 136 5.32 -11.90 -6.33
CA GLU A 136 4.18 -10.97 -6.32
C GLU A 136 4.42 -9.75 -5.41
N GLN A 137 5.05 -9.94 -4.26
CA GLN A 137 5.43 -8.85 -3.35
C GLN A 137 6.40 -7.85 -4.00
N LYS A 138 7.29 -8.30 -4.90
CA LYS A 138 8.22 -7.42 -5.64
C LYS A 138 7.53 -6.59 -6.71
N PHE A 139 6.35 -7.02 -7.16
CA PHE A 139 5.55 -6.28 -8.12
C PHE A 139 4.65 -5.22 -7.46
N LEU A 140 4.59 -5.17 -6.11
CA LEU A 140 3.84 -4.15 -5.38
C LEU A 140 4.68 -2.89 -5.15
N SER A 141 4.35 -1.83 -5.88
CA SER A 141 5.00 -0.52 -5.72
C SER A 141 4.31 0.38 -4.68
N TYR A 142 3.04 0.12 -4.35
CA TYR A 142 2.34 0.89 -3.31
C TYR A 142 2.85 0.49 -1.94
N ILE A 143 3.44 1.45 -1.24
CA ILE A 143 3.76 1.36 0.17
C ILE A 143 2.88 2.38 0.91
N PRO A 144 2.00 1.95 1.83
CA PRO A 144 1.18 2.85 2.64
C PRO A 144 1.98 3.99 3.28
N ALA A 145 1.35 5.17 3.42
CA ALA A 145 2.01 6.39 3.90
C ALA A 145 2.71 6.20 5.25
N ASP A 146 2.07 5.48 6.17
CA ASP A 146 2.59 5.21 7.51
C ASP A 146 3.90 4.39 7.46
N ILE A 147 4.01 3.45 6.50
CA ILE A 147 5.22 2.66 6.29
C ILE A 147 6.31 3.54 5.65
N ARG A 148 5.97 4.39 4.67
CA ARG A 148 6.92 5.33 4.06
C ARG A 148 7.49 6.31 5.08
N GLU A 149 6.63 6.87 5.94
CA GLU A 149 7.04 7.73 7.04
C GLU A 149 7.94 6.99 8.03
N PHE A 150 7.57 5.76 8.41
CA PHE A 150 8.38 4.92 9.29
C PHE A 150 9.79 4.67 8.71
N LEU A 151 9.87 4.38 7.41
CA LEU A 151 11.11 4.10 6.70
C LEU A 151 11.88 5.36 6.28
N GLY A 152 11.33 6.56 6.51
CA GLY A 152 11.97 7.84 6.18
C GLY A 152 12.03 8.14 4.67
N ILE A 153 11.08 7.62 3.90
CA ILE A 153 10.95 7.87 2.46
C ILE A 153 10.23 9.23 2.28
N ASN A 154 10.99 10.32 2.09
CA ASN A 154 10.43 11.68 1.97
C ASN A 154 9.76 11.91 0.60
N GLY A 155 8.45 12.16 0.60
CA GLY A 155 7.71 12.74 -0.54
C GLY A 155 7.64 14.26 -0.43
N GLY A 156 7.93 14.97 -1.51
CA GLY A 156 7.98 16.44 -1.56
C GLY A 156 6.61 17.12 -1.36
N ASP A 157 6.57 17.98 -0.35
CA ASP A 157 5.74 19.17 -0.11
C ASP A 157 4.32 19.25 -0.71
N THR A 158 3.33 18.90 0.11
CA THR A 158 1.99 19.51 0.08
C THR A 158 1.96 20.75 0.98
N ALA A 159 1.75 21.94 0.39
CA ALA A 159 1.31 23.12 1.12
C ALA A 159 -0.07 23.55 0.61
N ALA A 160 -1.07 23.33 1.46
CA ALA A 160 -2.44 23.76 1.30
C ALA A 160 -2.54 25.30 1.15
N MET A 161 -3.44 25.76 0.28
CA MET A 161 -3.93 27.13 0.32
C MET A 161 -5.46 27.13 0.35
N GLU A 162 -5.99 27.33 1.55
CA GLU A 162 -7.37 27.74 1.80
C GLU A 162 -7.64 29.09 1.11
N THR A 163 -8.81 29.24 0.47
CA THR A 163 -9.43 30.57 0.32
C THR A 163 -10.93 30.51 0.58
N ASN A 164 -11.36 31.42 1.45
CA ASN A 164 -12.72 31.64 1.95
C ASN A 164 -13.54 32.56 1.03
N ALA A 165 -14.81 32.18 0.86
CA ALA A 165 -16.06 32.95 0.98
C ALA A 165 -16.38 34.21 0.15
N ALA A 166 -17.70 34.26 -0.16
CA ALA A 166 -18.60 35.35 -0.58
C ALA A 166 -18.76 35.56 -2.11
N GLU A 167 -19.96 35.66 -2.70
CA GLU A 167 -21.32 35.85 -2.15
C GLU A 167 -22.41 35.43 -3.19
N GLU A 168 -23.45 34.78 -2.66
CA GLU A 168 -24.91 34.91 -2.92
C GLU A 168 -25.56 34.82 -4.33
N GLY A 169 -26.55 33.90 -4.40
CA GLY A 169 -27.67 33.93 -5.33
C GLY A 169 -28.44 32.59 -5.45
N THR A 170 -29.22 32.19 -4.43
CA THR A 170 -30.31 31.16 -4.52
C THR A 170 -31.68 31.88 -4.54
N PRO A 171 -32.84 31.25 -4.86
CA PRO A 171 -33.16 29.80 -4.97
C PRO A 171 -33.87 29.45 -6.32
N GLU A 172 -34.29 28.24 -6.72
CA GLU A 172 -34.85 27.08 -6.03
C GLU A 172 -35.00 25.92 -7.06
N ASP A 173 -34.77 24.68 -6.60
CA ASP A 173 -35.23 23.37 -7.12
C ASP A 173 -34.95 22.94 -8.58
N SER A 174 -33.83 22.23 -8.76
CA SER A 174 -33.86 20.89 -9.36
C SER A 174 -32.65 20.09 -8.85
N GLU A 175 -32.90 18.88 -8.34
CA GLU A 175 -31.89 17.93 -7.87
C GLU A 175 -30.83 17.67 -8.95
N GLU A 176 -29.73 18.40 -8.91
CA GLU A 176 -28.52 18.12 -9.67
C GLU A 176 -27.57 17.38 -8.72
N THR A 177 -27.59 16.06 -8.81
CA THR A 177 -26.55 15.20 -8.25
C THR A 177 -25.22 15.63 -8.84
N THR A 178 -24.38 16.27 -8.05
CA THR A 178 -22.94 16.42 -8.30
C THR A 178 -22.28 15.04 -8.19
N GLY A 179 -22.54 14.20 -9.19
CA GLY A 179 -21.83 12.96 -9.40
C GLY A 179 -20.46 13.30 -9.99
N GLY A 180 -19.40 13.11 -9.22
CA GLY A 180 -18.05 13.02 -9.77
C GLY A 180 -18.07 12.05 -10.95
N ARG A 181 -17.56 12.47 -12.10
CA ARG A 181 -17.60 11.68 -13.33
C ARG A 181 -16.69 10.47 -13.17
N ALA A 182 -17.26 9.33 -12.82
CA ALA A 182 -16.51 8.09 -12.64
C ALA A 182 -15.82 7.66 -13.95
N ILE A 183 -14.61 7.11 -13.85
CA ILE A 183 -13.91 6.51 -14.99
C ILE A 183 -14.78 5.38 -15.56
N PRO A 184 -15.03 5.34 -16.88
CA PRO A 184 -15.86 4.29 -17.47
C PRO A 184 -15.19 2.93 -17.33
N ARG A 185 -16.00 1.90 -17.12
CA ARG A 185 -15.56 0.50 -17.05
C ARG A 185 -15.90 -0.25 -18.33
N ILE A 186 -14.93 -1.01 -18.85
CA ILE A 186 -15.05 -1.76 -20.09
C ILE A 186 -14.53 -3.19 -19.91
N GLU A 187 -15.21 -4.16 -20.49
CA GLU A 187 -14.77 -5.57 -20.47
C GLU A 187 -13.46 -5.75 -21.25
N GLU A 188 -12.54 -6.59 -20.76
CA GLU A 188 -11.23 -6.83 -21.38
C GLU A 188 -11.34 -7.29 -22.83
N GLU A 189 -12.33 -8.12 -23.19
CA GLU A 189 -12.51 -8.63 -24.55
C GLU A 189 -12.83 -7.53 -25.57
N ARG A 190 -13.24 -6.34 -25.12
CA ARG A 190 -13.43 -5.18 -26.01
C ARG A 190 -12.12 -4.52 -26.38
N VAL A 191 -11.10 -4.65 -25.54
CA VAL A 191 -9.78 -4.02 -25.72
C VAL A 191 -8.67 -5.03 -25.95
N SER A 192 -8.98 -6.32 -26.05
CA SER A 192 -8.04 -7.32 -26.51
C SER A 192 -7.56 -7.06 -27.94
N PHE A 193 -6.34 -7.48 -28.24
CA PHE A 193 -5.70 -7.35 -29.54
C PHE A 193 -4.73 -8.52 -29.77
N GLU A 194 -4.28 -8.70 -31.00
CA GLU A 194 -3.30 -9.71 -31.38
C GLU A 194 -1.97 -9.07 -31.77
N GLY A 195 -0.90 -9.87 -31.78
CA GLY A 195 0.40 -9.45 -32.30
C GLY A 195 1.41 -8.98 -31.25
N LEU A 196 1.02 -8.89 -29.96
CA LEU A 196 2.00 -8.67 -28.89
C LEU A 196 2.97 -9.87 -28.83
N PRO A 197 4.29 -9.65 -28.75
CA PRO A 197 5.24 -10.74 -28.59
C PRO A 197 4.99 -11.56 -27.33
N GLU A 198 5.11 -12.89 -27.43
CA GLU A 198 4.96 -13.79 -26.26
C GLU A 198 6.04 -13.58 -25.20
N ASN A 199 7.25 -13.16 -25.62
CA ASN A 199 8.35 -12.83 -24.72
C ASN A 199 8.68 -11.33 -24.84
N LEU A 200 8.52 -10.62 -23.72
CA LEU A 200 8.78 -9.18 -23.58
C LEU A 200 10.16 -8.86 -23.01
N ASP A 201 11.02 -9.86 -22.75
CA ASP A 201 12.38 -9.67 -22.28
C ASP A 201 13.17 -8.77 -23.22
N PHE A 202 14.02 -7.91 -22.66
CA PHE A 202 14.85 -6.97 -23.43
C PHE A 202 15.66 -7.69 -24.51
N GLU A 203 16.33 -8.80 -24.17
CA GLU A 203 17.11 -9.59 -25.13
C GLU A 203 16.23 -10.18 -26.24
N ALA A 204 15.02 -10.64 -25.92
CA ALA A 204 14.12 -11.23 -26.90
C ALA A 204 13.59 -10.20 -27.90
N VAL A 205 13.24 -9.01 -27.43
CA VAL A 205 12.73 -7.90 -28.25
C VAL A 205 13.85 -7.26 -29.09
N THR A 206 15.08 -7.21 -28.56
CA THR A 206 16.22 -6.56 -29.22
C THR A 206 17.12 -7.51 -30.03
N LYS A 207 16.88 -8.83 -30.02
CA LYS A 207 17.77 -9.84 -30.65
C LYS A 207 18.14 -9.57 -32.11
N ASP A 208 17.21 -8.99 -32.87
CA ASP A 208 17.35 -8.75 -34.31
C ASP A 208 17.71 -7.27 -34.61
N MET A 209 17.89 -6.46 -33.57
CA MET A 209 18.31 -5.07 -33.72
C MET A 209 19.81 -5.01 -34.01
N GLY A 210 20.18 -4.46 -35.16
CA GLY A 210 21.58 -4.27 -35.52
C GLY A 210 22.31 -3.23 -34.65
N ILE A 211 21.58 -2.29 -34.07
CA ILE A 211 22.07 -1.26 -33.15
C ILE A 211 21.08 -1.20 -31.99
N LEU A 212 21.57 -1.36 -30.76
CA LEU A 212 20.76 -1.22 -29.55
C LEU A 212 20.44 0.25 -29.31
N PRO A 213 19.26 0.56 -28.74
CA PRO A 213 18.92 1.94 -28.38
C PRO A 213 19.87 2.48 -27.30
N GLU A 214 20.14 3.78 -27.39
CA GLU A 214 20.85 4.50 -26.33
C GLU A 214 19.90 4.64 -25.14
N GLY A 215 20.41 4.36 -23.95
CA GLY A 215 19.66 4.49 -22.71
C GLY A 215 19.83 5.89 -22.11
N GLU A 216 18.81 6.36 -21.42
CA GLU A 216 18.80 7.67 -20.76
C GLU A 216 18.86 7.49 -19.24
N PRO A 217 19.69 8.28 -18.51
CA PRO A 217 19.71 8.22 -17.05
C PRO A 217 18.33 8.52 -16.46
N GLU A 218 17.87 7.67 -15.56
CA GLU A 218 16.50 7.72 -15.03
C GLU A 218 16.50 7.32 -13.55
N VAL A 219 15.49 7.78 -12.80
CA VAL A 219 15.22 7.30 -11.43
C VAL A 219 13.85 6.64 -11.40
N TYR A 220 13.83 5.31 -11.30
CA TYR A 220 12.59 4.53 -11.25
C TYR A 220 12.43 3.88 -9.87
N GLY A 221 11.26 4.06 -9.25
CA GLY A 221 10.99 3.55 -7.89
C GLY A 221 12.00 4.06 -6.84
N GLY A 222 12.49 5.29 -6.99
CA GLY A 222 13.49 5.90 -6.12
C GLY A 222 14.92 5.39 -6.31
N SER A 223 15.16 4.53 -7.30
CA SER A 223 16.48 3.96 -7.58
C SER A 223 17.07 4.48 -8.89
N PRO A 224 18.34 4.90 -8.91
CA PRO A 224 18.99 5.37 -10.13
C PRO A 224 19.26 4.21 -11.09
N GLY A 225 19.16 4.50 -12.39
CA GLY A 225 19.43 3.54 -13.43
C GLY A 225 19.38 4.17 -14.81
N THR A 226 19.03 3.37 -15.80
CA THR A 226 18.97 3.78 -17.20
C THR A 226 17.69 3.24 -17.82
N ALA A 227 16.87 4.16 -18.35
CA ALA A 227 15.68 3.83 -19.12
C ALA A 227 16.03 3.59 -20.59
N TYR A 228 15.39 2.61 -21.21
CA TYR A 228 15.57 2.26 -22.61
C TYR A 228 14.20 2.22 -23.29
N THR A 229 14.08 2.99 -24.37
CA THR A 229 12.91 2.98 -25.24
C THR A 229 13.23 2.18 -26.51
N VAL A 230 12.53 1.07 -26.71
CA VAL A 230 12.80 0.11 -27.78
C VAL A 230 11.59 0.07 -28.72
N VAL A 231 11.76 0.54 -29.97
CA VAL A 231 10.70 0.44 -30.99
C VAL A 231 10.88 -0.83 -31.81
N SER A 232 9.90 -1.72 -31.80
CA SER A 232 9.93 -2.99 -32.54
C SER A 232 8.55 -3.29 -33.15
N GLY A 233 8.46 -3.22 -34.48
CA GLY A 233 7.21 -3.40 -35.21
C GLY A 233 6.19 -2.30 -34.88
N ASP A 234 4.97 -2.71 -34.51
CA ASP A 234 3.87 -1.81 -34.14
C ASP A 234 3.88 -1.44 -32.64
N PHE A 235 4.94 -1.78 -31.92
CA PHE A 235 5.05 -1.61 -30.47
C PHE A 235 6.29 -0.80 -30.08
N THR A 236 6.13 -0.03 -29.02
CA THR A 236 7.22 0.60 -28.27
C THR A 236 7.28 -0.05 -26.90
N PHE A 237 8.44 -0.54 -26.50
CA PHE A 237 8.69 -1.20 -25.21
C PHE A 237 9.58 -0.31 -24.35
N PHE A 238 9.31 -0.28 -23.06
CA PHE A 238 10.06 0.50 -22.08
C PHE A 238 10.73 -0.43 -21.09
N TYR A 239 12.02 -0.22 -20.89
CA TYR A 239 12.82 -1.01 -19.97
C TYR A 239 13.62 -0.12 -19.04
N PHE A 240 13.89 -0.63 -17.84
CA PHE A 240 14.76 0.02 -16.87
C PHE A 240 15.88 -0.93 -16.47
N GLN A 241 17.10 -0.44 -16.48
CA GLN A 241 18.27 -1.13 -15.96
C GLN A 241 18.74 -0.41 -14.69
N LEU A 242 18.70 -1.09 -13.55
CA LEU A 242 19.18 -0.55 -12.30
C LEU A 242 20.69 -0.33 -12.33
N GLU A 243 21.18 0.76 -11.73
CA GLU A 243 22.61 1.02 -11.64
C GLU A 243 23.34 -0.14 -10.94
N GLY A 244 24.32 -0.73 -11.64
CA GLY A 244 25.10 -1.87 -11.14
C GLY A 244 24.48 -3.25 -11.39
N GLU A 245 23.29 -3.32 -11.99
CA GLU A 245 22.69 -4.58 -12.41
C GLU A 245 22.90 -4.86 -13.91
N ALA A 246 22.96 -6.15 -14.26
CA ALA A 246 23.06 -6.59 -15.66
C ALA A 246 21.68 -6.86 -16.28
N SER A 247 20.65 -7.03 -15.45
CA SER A 247 19.28 -7.35 -15.88
C SER A 247 18.48 -6.10 -16.23
N PHE A 248 17.61 -6.25 -17.23
CA PHE A 248 16.62 -5.26 -17.62
C PHE A 248 15.26 -5.65 -17.04
N GLN A 249 14.57 -4.66 -16.49
CA GLN A 249 13.19 -4.78 -16.02
C GLN A 249 12.28 -4.22 -17.11
N ASN A 250 11.23 -4.94 -17.49
CA ASN A 250 10.20 -4.38 -18.37
C ASN A 250 9.33 -3.44 -17.54
N MET A 251 9.28 -2.16 -17.92
CA MET A 251 8.43 -1.17 -17.27
C MET A 251 7.01 -1.27 -17.81
N ASN A 252 6.87 -1.12 -19.14
CA ASN A 252 5.59 -1.19 -19.84
C ASN A 252 5.80 -1.32 -21.36
N TYR A 253 4.72 -1.28 -22.13
CA TYR A 253 4.71 -1.13 -23.58
C TYR A 253 3.57 -0.22 -24.04
N ALA A 254 3.70 0.26 -25.28
CA ALA A 254 2.68 1.03 -25.99
C ALA A 254 2.49 0.45 -27.40
N ILE A 255 1.25 0.37 -27.85
CA ILE A 255 0.91 0.19 -29.26
C ILE A 255 1.10 1.54 -29.95
N THR A 256 1.99 1.61 -30.92
CA THR A 256 2.32 2.84 -31.66
C THR A 256 2.17 2.68 -33.17
N GLY A 257 2.01 1.45 -33.67
CA GLY A 257 1.75 1.18 -35.08
C GLY A 257 0.27 1.10 -35.42
N GLU A 258 -0.06 1.47 -36.66
CA GLU A 258 -1.44 1.54 -37.17
C GLU A 258 -2.04 0.16 -37.49
N ASN A 259 -1.22 -0.91 -37.52
CA ASN A 259 -1.69 -2.25 -37.90
C ASN A 259 -2.38 -3.01 -36.77
N VAL A 260 -2.23 -2.56 -35.51
CA VAL A 260 -2.85 -3.17 -34.34
C VAL A 260 -4.20 -2.52 -34.10
N VAL A 261 -5.27 -3.33 -34.15
CA VAL A 261 -6.64 -2.89 -33.95
C VAL A 261 -7.20 -3.61 -32.73
N LEU A 262 -7.71 -2.85 -31.75
CA LEU A 262 -8.40 -3.42 -30.61
C LEU A 262 -9.69 -4.12 -31.07
N SER A 263 -10.18 -5.09 -30.30
CA SER A 263 -11.38 -5.85 -30.66
C SER A 263 -12.65 -4.98 -30.82
N CYS A 264 -12.69 -3.81 -30.18
CA CYS A 264 -13.73 -2.80 -30.36
C CYS A 264 -13.59 -1.95 -31.64
N GLY A 265 -12.48 -2.05 -32.36
CA GLY A 265 -12.19 -1.33 -33.60
C GLY A 265 -11.34 -0.06 -33.43
N ILE A 266 -10.99 0.33 -32.20
CA ILE A 266 -10.08 1.47 -31.96
C ILE A 266 -8.65 1.08 -32.32
N HIS A 267 -7.90 2.00 -32.94
CA HIS A 267 -6.51 1.80 -33.35
C HIS A 267 -5.74 3.12 -33.36
N VAL A 268 -4.40 3.05 -33.44
CA VAL A 268 -3.55 4.22 -33.64
C VAL A 268 -3.88 4.89 -34.98
N GLY A 269 -4.00 6.21 -34.99
CA GLY A 269 -4.43 7.03 -36.12
C GLY A 269 -5.93 7.38 -36.11
N MET A 270 -6.72 6.78 -35.22
CA MET A 270 -8.14 7.12 -35.05
C MET A 270 -8.30 8.44 -34.27
N PRO A 271 -9.22 9.34 -34.69
CA PRO A 271 -9.59 10.50 -33.87
C PRO A 271 -10.27 10.07 -32.56
N VAL A 272 -9.95 10.73 -31.44
CA VAL A 272 -10.60 10.43 -30.14
C VAL A 272 -12.12 10.63 -30.22
N SER A 273 -12.59 11.63 -30.96
CA SER A 273 -14.04 11.84 -31.18
C SER A 273 -14.75 10.68 -31.89
N GLU A 274 -14.01 9.82 -32.60
CA GLU A 274 -14.52 8.58 -33.18
C GLU A 274 -14.42 7.43 -32.17
N ALA A 275 -13.31 7.34 -31.44
CA ALA A 275 -13.14 6.39 -30.34
C ALA A 275 -14.23 6.55 -29.26
N GLU A 276 -14.62 7.77 -28.90
CA GLU A 276 -15.73 8.05 -27.96
C GLU A 276 -17.10 7.55 -28.48
N LYS A 277 -17.29 7.42 -29.80
CA LYS A 277 -18.53 6.83 -30.35
C LYS A 277 -18.55 5.31 -30.16
N ILE A 278 -17.38 4.69 -30.13
CA ILE A 278 -17.20 3.24 -29.94
C ILE A 278 -17.23 2.88 -28.45
N LEU A 279 -16.54 3.69 -27.64
CA LEU A 279 -16.45 3.61 -26.18
C LEU A 279 -16.98 4.93 -25.57
N PRO A 280 -18.29 5.06 -25.38
CA PRO A 280 -18.85 6.29 -24.82
C PRO A 280 -18.41 6.49 -23.38
N GLY A 281 -18.04 7.74 -23.06
CA GLY A 281 -17.72 8.14 -21.70
C GLY A 281 -16.26 8.04 -21.31
N LEU A 282 -15.33 7.92 -22.27
CA LEU A 282 -13.88 8.04 -22.02
C LEU A 282 -13.60 9.23 -21.09
N PHE A 283 -12.73 9.00 -20.11
CA PHE A 283 -12.37 10.01 -19.13
C PHE A 283 -11.10 10.72 -19.59
N LEU A 284 -11.14 12.05 -19.74
CA LEU A 284 -9.94 12.82 -20.02
C LEU A 284 -9.11 12.93 -18.73
N SER A 285 -7.97 12.27 -18.71
CA SER A 285 -7.00 12.32 -17.62
C SER A 285 -6.41 13.72 -17.54
N SER A 286 -6.61 14.41 -16.42
CA SER A 286 -5.96 15.69 -16.13
C SER A 286 -4.79 15.46 -15.16
N THR A 287 -3.80 16.35 -15.22
CA THR A 287 -2.70 16.43 -14.26
C THR A 287 -3.13 17.04 -12.92
N GLU A 288 -4.36 17.57 -12.84
CA GLU A 288 -4.87 18.34 -11.69
C GLU A 288 -5.73 17.52 -10.74
N GLU A 289 -6.31 16.40 -11.20
CA GLU A 289 -7.05 15.45 -10.36
C GLU A 289 -6.29 14.12 -10.33
N PRO A 290 -6.37 13.33 -9.23
CA PRO A 290 -5.89 11.95 -9.21
C PRO A 290 -6.77 11.11 -10.14
N SER A 291 -6.54 11.28 -11.43
CA SER A 291 -6.93 10.33 -12.46
C SER A 291 -6.19 9.03 -12.17
N GLY A 292 -6.84 7.89 -12.37
CA GLY A 292 -6.20 6.57 -12.15
C GLY A 292 -5.03 6.28 -13.09
N TRP A 293 -4.49 7.28 -13.79
CA TRP A 293 -3.39 7.17 -14.74
C TRP A 293 -2.06 7.50 -14.06
N ASN A 294 -1.10 6.57 -14.06
CA ASN A 294 0.25 6.82 -13.56
C ASN A 294 1.24 7.06 -14.72
N PRO A 295 1.67 8.32 -14.96
CA PRO A 295 2.70 8.61 -15.95
C PRO A 295 4.08 8.03 -15.57
N ALA A 296 4.34 7.72 -14.29
CA ALA A 296 5.61 7.14 -13.86
C ALA A 296 5.82 5.69 -14.33
N SER A 297 4.80 5.05 -14.91
CA SER A 297 4.94 3.75 -15.58
C SER A 297 5.70 3.82 -16.92
N TYR A 298 6.10 5.00 -17.35
CA TYR A 298 6.82 5.28 -18.59
C TYR A 298 8.10 6.08 -18.29
N PRO A 299 9.10 6.10 -19.19
CA PRO A 299 10.26 6.96 -19.04
C PRO A 299 9.86 8.43 -18.87
N ASP A 300 10.66 9.20 -18.13
CA ASP A 300 10.38 10.61 -17.85
C ASP A 300 10.15 11.38 -19.15
N GLY A 301 9.14 12.26 -19.11
CA GLY A 301 8.71 13.03 -20.29
C GLY A 301 8.02 12.24 -21.41
N TRP A 302 7.93 10.91 -21.37
CA TRP A 302 7.30 10.15 -22.46
C TRP A 302 5.81 10.45 -22.59
N CYS A 303 5.06 10.55 -21.49
CA CYS A 303 3.64 10.91 -21.55
C CYS A 303 3.40 12.37 -21.97
N GLU A 304 4.37 13.26 -21.76
CA GLU A 304 4.25 14.71 -21.99
C GLU A 304 4.24 15.09 -23.48
N GLN A 305 4.63 14.16 -24.36
CA GLN A 305 4.55 14.35 -25.81
C GLN A 305 3.10 14.32 -26.34
N PHE A 306 2.15 13.87 -25.53
CA PHE A 306 0.73 13.79 -25.89
C PHE A 306 -0.03 14.95 -25.25
N ALA A 307 -0.92 15.56 -26.04
CA ALA A 307 -1.72 16.68 -25.58
C ALA A 307 -2.86 16.22 -24.65
N GLU A 308 -3.37 15.00 -24.88
CA GLU A 308 -4.51 14.45 -24.15
C GLU A 308 -4.31 12.96 -23.89
N ILE A 309 -4.73 12.49 -22.71
CA ILE A 309 -4.74 11.07 -22.36
C ILE A 309 -6.17 10.69 -21.97
N TRP A 310 -6.82 9.87 -22.78
CA TRP A 310 -8.20 9.43 -22.54
C TRP A 310 -8.20 8.01 -21.99
N ILE A 311 -8.84 7.81 -20.85
CA ILE A 311 -8.72 6.57 -20.09
C ILE A 311 -10.07 5.87 -19.87
N ALA A 312 -10.00 4.55 -19.73
CA ALA A 312 -11.09 3.70 -19.26
C ALA A 312 -10.52 2.56 -18.39
N GLU A 313 -11.25 2.17 -17.35
CA GLU A 313 -10.92 1.02 -16.50
C GLU A 313 -11.30 -0.28 -17.23
N VAL A 314 -10.35 -1.20 -17.35
CA VAL A 314 -10.49 -2.51 -17.98
C VAL A 314 -10.84 -3.55 -16.91
N LEU A 315 -11.98 -4.20 -17.08
CA LEU A 315 -12.43 -5.31 -16.25
C LEU A 315 -11.83 -6.61 -16.80
N TYR A 316 -10.75 -7.07 -16.16
CA TYR A 316 -10.02 -8.29 -16.54
C TYR A 316 -9.99 -9.34 -15.42
N GLY A 317 -10.68 -9.09 -14.30
CA GLY A 317 -10.80 -10.01 -13.17
C GLY A 317 -9.56 -10.10 -12.27
N GLY A 318 -8.53 -9.29 -12.50
CA GLY A 318 -7.39 -9.17 -11.58
C GLY A 318 -7.68 -8.24 -10.39
N GLU A 319 -6.81 -8.32 -9.38
CA GLU A 319 -6.97 -7.61 -8.10
C GLU A 319 -6.62 -6.12 -8.19
N LEU A 320 -5.70 -5.75 -9.09
CA LEU A 320 -5.31 -4.37 -9.35
C LEU A 320 -6.16 -3.78 -10.48
N PRO A 321 -6.54 -2.49 -10.39
CA PRO A 321 -7.18 -1.83 -11.52
C PRO A 321 -6.23 -1.84 -12.72
N LYS A 322 -6.81 -2.00 -13.91
CA LYS A 322 -6.12 -1.89 -15.19
C LYS A 322 -6.81 -0.79 -15.96
N TYR A 323 -6.06 0.09 -16.60
CA TYR A 323 -6.58 1.14 -17.45
C TYR A 323 -6.07 0.94 -18.87
N VAL A 324 -6.90 1.30 -19.83
CA VAL A 324 -6.46 1.57 -21.20
C VAL A 324 -6.33 3.07 -21.35
N GLY A 325 -5.20 3.53 -21.89
CA GLY A 325 -4.93 4.93 -22.19
C GLY A 325 -4.83 5.15 -23.69
N PHE A 326 -5.65 6.06 -24.22
CA PHE A 326 -5.59 6.56 -25.59
C PHE A 326 -4.86 7.90 -25.60
N MET A 327 -3.61 7.86 -26.04
CA MET A 327 -2.68 8.99 -26.05
C MET A 327 -2.88 9.79 -27.34
N ALA A 328 -3.40 11.01 -27.25
CA ALA A 328 -3.73 11.84 -28.40
C ALA A 328 -2.81 13.05 -28.56
N ASP A 329 -2.55 13.42 -29.81
CA ASP A 329 -1.85 14.65 -30.16
C ASP A 329 -2.77 15.89 -30.09
N GLU A 330 -2.22 17.07 -30.37
CA GLU A 330 -2.98 18.34 -30.38
C GLU A 330 -4.15 18.37 -31.39
N GLN A 331 -4.17 17.46 -32.37
CA GLN A 331 -5.27 17.33 -33.32
C GLN A 331 -6.34 16.34 -32.85
N GLY A 332 -6.18 15.76 -31.65
CA GLY A 332 -7.06 14.74 -31.10
C GLY A 332 -6.94 13.40 -31.81
N ILE A 333 -5.80 13.12 -32.45
CA ILE A 333 -5.52 11.83 -33.10
C ILE A 333 -4.76 10.93 -32.14
N ILE A 334 -5.25 9.69 -31.95
CA ILE A 334 -4.60 8.69 -31.12
C ILE A 334 -3.25 8.33 -31.75
N ARG A 335 -2.16 8.55 -31.03
CA ARG A 335 -0.77 8.24 -31.43
C ARG A 335 -0.19 7.05 -30.69
N ALA A 336 -0.72 6.74 -29.51
CA ALA A 336 -0.39 5.51 -28.81
C ALA A 336 -1.60 4.97 -28.05
N ILE A 337 -1.64 3.65 -27.89
CA ILE A 337 -2.57 2.96 -27.00
C ILE A 337 -1.74 2.21 -25.98
N THR A 338 -2.08 2.36 -24.71
CA THR A 338 -1.32 1.80 -23.59
C THR A 338 -2.24 1.06 -22.64
N PHE A 339 -1.69 0.06 -21.97
CA PHE A 339 -2.37 -0.63 -20.87
C PHE A 339 -1.54 -0.43 -19.63
N GLU A 340 -2.16 0.11 -18.62
CA GLU A 340 -1.48 0.51 -17.40
C GLU A 340 -2.17 -0.16 -16.23
N PHE A 341 -1.37 -0.78 -15.38
CA PHE A 341 -1.78 -1.04 -14.01
C PHE A 341 -1.21 0.13 -13.22
N PRO A 342 -2.02 0.95 -12.53
CA PRO A 342 -1.51 2.02 -11.70
C PRO A 342 -0.84 1.39 -10.50
N THR A 343 0.41 1.03 -10.73
CA THR A 343 1.42 0.81 -9.73
C THR A 343 1.93 2.20 -9.41
N ALA A 344 1.68 2.73 -8.21
CA ALA A 344 2.09 4.09 -7.84
C ALA A 344 3.59 4.32 -8.15
N GLY A 345 3.89 5.49 -8.73
CA GLY A 345 5.24 6.05 -8.89
C GLY A 345 5.83 6.61 -7.61
#